data_AF-A0A2A8CUE7-F1
#
_entry.id   AF-A0A2A8CUE7-F1
#
_cell.length_a   1.000
_cell.length_b   1.000
_cell.length_c   1.000
_cell.angle_alpha   90.00
_cell.angle_beta   90.00
_cell.angle_gamma   90.00
#
_symmetry.space_group_name_H-M   'P 1'
#
loop_
_entity.id
_entity.type
_entity.pdbx_description
1 polymer ?
#
loop_
_entity_poly.entity_id
_entity_poly.type
_entity_poly.pdbx_seq_one_letter_code
_entity_poly.pdbx_strand_id
1 'polypeptide(L)'
;MGQQQLILLVLATVIVGLATVVGIRAFSENSIKSNADAMMQDAVRIANDLQAWKQKPAPFGGQGSVDATAAADPADFTGADFRLMGYESANGTTYENLNGSYELAAGVITATNTQQGNIVTVEVCGLSDENVVGAITQLGGQATNQTATCTPAGGGTTP
;
A
#
# COMPACT_ATOMS: atom_id res chain seq x y z
N MET A 1 -25.09 28.39 49.31
CA MET A 1 -25.60 28.18 47.93
C MET A 1 -24.51 28.31 46.85
N GLY A 2 -23.57 29.26 46.93
CA GLY A 2 -22.48 29.39 45.93
C GLY A 2 -21.50 28.21 45.87
N GLN A 3 -21.23 27.52 46.99
CA GLN A 3 -20.24 26.43 47.03
C GLN A 3 -20.66 25.17 46.25
N GLN A 4 -21.95 24.82 46.20
CA GLN A 4 -22.43 23.65 45.45
C GLN A 4 -22.50 23.91 43.94
N GLN A 5 -22.83 25.15 43.54
CA GLN A 5 -22.87 25.52 42.12
C GLN A 5 -21.47 25.53 41.49
N LEU A 6 -20.44 25.89 42.26
CA LEU A 6 -19.06 25.88 41.77
C LEU A 6 -18.55 24.46 41.47
N ILE A 7 -18.98 23.46 42.24
CA ILE A 7 -18.54 22.07 42.04
C ILE A 7 -19.09 21.47 40.74
N LEU A 8 -20.34 21.79 40.39
CA LEU A 8 -20.95 21.30 39.14
C LEU A 8 -20.27 21.89 37.91
N LEU A 9 -19.83 23.15 37.98
CA LEU A 9 -19.10 23.78 36.89
C LEU A 9 -17.74 23.10 36.67
N VAL A 10 -17.01 22.83 37.76
CA VAL A 10 -15.72 22.13 37.69
C VAL A 10 -15.89 20.73 37.10
N LEU A 11 -16.89 19.96 37.57
CA LEU A 11 -17.18 18.63 37.02
C LEU A 11 -17.44 18.68 35.51
N ALA A 12 -18.26 19.64 35.04
CA ALA A 12 -18.56 19.79 33.63
C ALA A 12 -17.29 20.09 32.80
N THR A 13 -16.41 20.97 33.28
CA THR A 13 -15.16 21.29 32.56
C THR A 13 -14.20 20.10 32.46
N VAL A 14 -14.13 19.25 33.49
CA VAL A 14 -13.29 18.04 33.47
C VAL A 14 -13.79 17.04 32.42
N ILE A 15 -15.12 16.86 32.33
CA ILE A 15 -15.73 15.96 31.33
C ILE A 15 -15.43 16.45 29.92
N VAL A 16 -15.60 17.75 29.64
CA VAL A 16 -15.29 18.33 28.32
C VAL A 16 -13.79 18.22 28.00
N GLY A 17 -12.92 18.43 28.99
CA GLY A 17 -11.47 18.28 28.82
C GLY A 17 -11.07 16.86 28.41
N LEU A 18 -11.64 15.82 29.01
CA LEU A 18 -11.35 14.44 28.63
C LEU A 18 -11.96 14.08 27.27
N ALA A 19 -13.19 14.53 27.00
CA ALA A 19 -13.87 14.25 25.74
C ALA A 19 -13.12 14.82 24.53
N THR A 20 -12.55 16.03 24.64
CA THR A 20 -11.77 16.65 23.55
C THR A 20 -10.47 15.89 23.26
N VAL A 21 -9.75 15.43 24.30
CA VAL A 21 -8.52 14.64 24.10
C VAL A 21 -8.82 13.30 23.44
N VAL A 22 -9.87 12.60 23.86
CA VAL A 22 -10.28 11.34 23.23
C VAL A 22 -10.74 11.58 21.79
N GLY A 23 -11.50 12.65 21.53
CA GLY A 23 -11.93 13.02 20.19
C GLY A 23 -10.77 13.27 19.23
N ILE A 24 -9.73 13.98 19.68
CA ILE A 24 -8.53 14.25 18.88
C ILE A 24 -7.77 12.96 18.57
N ARG A 25 -7.63 12.06 19.55
CA ARG A 25 -6.95 10.76 19.35
C ARG A 25 -7.69 9.91 18.33
N ALA A 26 -9.00 9.77 18.47
CA ALA A 26 -9.82 9.01 17.53
C ALA A 26 -9.77 9.60 16.12
N PHE A 27 -9.76 10.93 15.98
CA PHE A 27 -9.61 11.60 14.68
C PHE A 27 -8.25 11.29 14.05
N SER A 28 -7.17 11.36 14.82
CA SER A 28 -5.81 11.05 14.35
C SER A 28 -5.69 9.59 13.90
N GLU A 29 -6.20 8.64 14.68
CA GLU A 29 -6.18 7.21 14.34
C GLU A 29 -6.99 6.92 13.07
N ASN A 30 -8.16 7.56 12.92
CA ASN A 30 -8.98 7.44 11.72
C ASN A 30 -8.29 8.01 10.47
N SER A 31 -7.58 9.14 10.61
CA SER A 31 -6.80 9.72 9.51
C SER A 31 -5.70 8.76 9.04
N ILE A 32 -4.93 8.21 9.99
CA ILE A 32 -3.86 7.24 9.71
C ILE A 32 -4.43 6.03 8.96
N LYS A 33 -5.56 5.48 9.43
CA LYS A 33 -6.21 4.34 8.79
C LYS A 33 -6.71 4.68 7.38
N SER A 34 -7.40 5.81 7.22
CA SER A 34 -7.91 6.24 5.91
C SER A 34 -6.78 6.42 4.90
N ASN A 35 -5.61 6.91 5.31
CA ASN A 35 -4.46 7.02 4.43
C ASN A 35 -3.89 5.65 4.06
N ALA A 36 -3.81 4.71 5.00
CA ALA A 36 -3.36 3.35 4.70
C ALA A 36 -4.29 2.64 3.70
N ASP A 37 -5.61 2.82 3.85
CA ASP A 37 -6.60 2.27 2.92
C ASP A 37 -6.48 2.90 1.52
N ALA A 38 -6.24 4.23 1.44
CA ALA A 38 -5.98 4.90 0.16
C ALA A 38 -4.68 4.41 -0.51
N MET A 39 -3.61 4.25 0.27
CA MET A 39 -2.34 3.71 -0.23
C MET A 39 -2.49 2.28 -0.74
N MET A 40 -3.26 1.44 -0.04
CA MET A 40 -3.58 0.09 -0.47
C MET A 40 -4.34 0.07 -1.79
N GLN A 41 -5.33 0.95 -1.97
CA GLN A 41 -6.07 1.05 -3.23
C GLN A 41 -5.16 1.44 -4.40
N ASP A 42 -4.27 2.42 -4.19
CA ASP A 42 -3.29 2.85 -5.20
C ASP A 42 -2.29 1.73 -5.52
N ALA A 43 -1.78 1.03 -4.49
CA ALA A 43 -0.83 -0.06 -4.68
C ALA A 43 -1.45 -1.25 -5.43
N VAL A 44 -2.70 -1.60 -5.15
CA VAL A 44 -3.45 -2.64 -5.90
C VAL A 44 -3.69 -2.20 -7.34
N ARG A 45 -3.98 -0.91 -7.58
CA ARG A 45 -4.09 -0.39 -8.95
C ARG A 45 -2.77 -0.52 -9.71
N ILE A 46 -1.65 -0.15 -9.09
CA ILE A 46 -0.31 -0.30 -9.68
C ILE A 46 -0.02 -1.79 -9.94
N ALA A 47 -0.40 -2.69 -9.03
CA ALA A 47 -0.23 -4.13 -9.23
C ALA A 47 -0.98 -4.65 -10.47
N ASN A 48 -2.21 -4.16 -10.71
CA ASN A 48 -2.96 -4.50 -11.92
C ASN A 48 -2.30 -3.96 -13.20
N ASP A 49 -1.80 -2.72 -13.16
CA ASP A 49 -1.07 -2.13 -14.28
C ASP A 49 0.24 -2.89 -14.56
N LEU A 50 0.89 -3.41 -13.52
CA LEU A 50 2.08 -4.25 -13.62
C LEU A 50 1.78 -5.59 -14.28
N GLN A 51 0.69 -6.26 -13.91
CA GLN A 51 0.22 -7.47 -14.60
C GLN A 51 -0.14 -7.17 -16.07
N ALA A 52 -0.80 -6.05 -16.33
CA ALA A 52 -1.14 -5.63 -17.69
C ALA A 52 0.10 -5.32 -18.54
N TRP A 53 1.15 -4.72 -17.93
CA TRP A 53 2.43 -4.50 -18.58
C TRP A 53 3.12 -5.81 -18.96
N LYS A 54 3.10 -6.81 -18.07
CA LYS A 54 3.66 -8.15 -18.33
C LYS A 54 2.92 -8.87 -19.48
N GLN A 55 1.60 -8.71 -19.58
CA GLN A 55 0.80 -9.31 -20.66
C GLN A 55 0.96 -8.57 -22.01
N LYS A 56 1.54 -7.37 -22.01
CA LYS A 56 1.67 -6.55 -23.22
C LYS A 56 2.82 -7.07 -24.11
N PRO A 57 2.62 -7.19 -25.43
CA PRO A 57 3.71 -7.58 -26.33
C PRO A 57 4.86 -6.56 -26.36
N ALA A 58 6.09 -7.06 -26.58
CA ALA A 58 7.32 -6.27 -26.71
C ALA A 58 7.20 -5.00 -27.60
N PRO A 59 6.61 -5.03 -28.82
CA PRO A 59 6.53 -3.84 -29.67
C PRO A 59 5.65 -2.73 -29.10
N PHE A 60 4.85 -3.00 -28.06
CA PHE A 60 4.01 -2.01 -27.39
C PHE A 60 4.56 -1.57 -26.03
N GLY A 61 5.81 -1.92 -25.70
CA GLY A 61 6.46 -1.49 -24.44
C GLY A 61 6.12 -2.35 -23.22
N GLY A 62 5.64 -3.58 -23.42
CA GLY A 62 5.62 -4.60 -22.35
C GLY A 62 7.02 -5.12 -22.03
N GLN A 63 7.13 -6.10 -21.11
CA GLN A 63 8.43 -6.62 -20.66
C GLN A 63 9.39 -6.92 -21.81
N GLY A 64 8.85 -7.46 -22.91
CA GLY A 64 9.62 -7.76 -24.10
C GLY A 64 10.68 -8.81 -23.84
N SER A 65 10.40 -10.05 -24.23
CA SER A 65 11.30 -11.17 -23.99
C SER A 65 12.65 -10.96 -24.73
N VAL A 66 13.66 -10.39 -24.06
CA VAL A 66 15.07 -10.58 -24.45
C VAL A 66 15.55 -11.97 -24.02
N ASP A 67 14.89 -12.57 -23.03
CA ASP A 67 15.10 -13.93 -22.57
C ASP A 67 13.76 -14.68 -22.60
N ALA A 68 13.70 -15.78 -23.36
CA ALA A 68 12.50 -16.60 -23.48
C ALA A 68 12.10 -17.27 -22.14
N THR A 69 13.05 -17.38 -21.20
CA THR A 69 12.81 -17.98 -19.88
C THR A 69 12.12 -17.01 -18.91
N ALA A 70 12.55 -15.74 -18.88
CA ALA A 70 11.94 -14.66 -18.09
C ALA A 70 10.52 -14.30 -18.56
N ALA A 71 10.25 -14.46 -19.86
CA ALA A 71 8.91 -14.27 -20.43
C ALA A 71 7.96 -15.47 -20.18
N ALA A 72 8.53 -16.66 -19.95
CA ALA A 72 7.76 -17.85 -19.63
C ALA A 72 7.35 -17.93 -18.16
N ASP A 73 8.11 -17.27 -17.26
CA ASP A 73 7.76 -17.20 -15.84
C ASP A 73 6.70 -16.09 -15.58
N PRO A 74 5.47 -16.45 -15.17
CA PRO A 74 4.43 -15.49 -14.82
C PRO A 74 4.74 -14.70 -13.54
N ALA A 75 5.70 -15.14 -12.72
CA ALA A 75 6.10 -14.47 -11.47
C ALA A 75 7.28 -13.50 -11.66
N ASP A 76 7.91 -13.47 -12.84
CA ASP A 76 9.07 -12.62 -13.08
C ASP A 76 8.66 -11.21 -13.54
N PHE A 77 8.76 -10.24 -12.64
CA PHE A 77 8.55 -8.82 -12.89
C PHE A 77 9.87 -8.02 -12.89
N THR A 78 11.00 -8.68 -13.13
CA THR A 78 12.29 -8.00 -13.23
C THR A 78 12.30 -7.02 -14.43
N GLY A 79 12.84 -5.83 -14.20
CA GLY A 79 12.88 -4.76 -15.21
C GLY A 79 11.58 -3.96 -15.36
N ALA A 80 10.57 -4.22 -14.52
CA ALA A 80 9.40 -3.35 -14.45
C ALA A 80 9.76 -1.95 -13.93
N ASP A 81 9.22 -0.94 -14.58
CA ASP A 81 9.47 0.48 -14.31
C ASP A 81 8.14 1.23 -14.41
N PHE A 82 7.89 2.14 -13.46
CA PHE A 82 6.71 3.00 -13.42
C PHE A 82 6.51 3.80 -14.71
N ARG A 83 7.59 4.23 -15.37
CA ARG A 83 7.54 4.95 -16.64
C ARG A 83 6.96 4.10 -17.77
N LEU A 84 7.23 2.79 -17.77
CA LEU A 84 6.69 1.85 -18.75
C LEU A 84 5.18 1.63 -18.56
N MET A 85 4.69 1.81 -17.33
CA MET A 85 3.28 1.76 -16.97
C MET A 85 2.58 3.13 -17.07
N GLY A 86 3.30 4.18 -17.48
CA GLY A 86 2.75 5.52 -17.71
C GLY A 86 2.68 6.42 -16.46
N TYR A 87 3.38 6.05 -15.39
CA TYR A 87 3.48 6.87 -14.18
C TYR A 87 4.66 7.84 -14.29
N GLU A 88 4.47 9.06 -13.79
CA GLU A 88 5.51 10.07 -13.66
C GLU A 88 6.48 9.64 -12.53
N SER A 89 7.63 9.09 -12.90
CA SER A 89 8.65 8.62 -11.98
C SER A 89 9.99 9.30 -12.22
N ALA A 90 10.64 9.73 -11.12
CA ALA A 90 11.95 10.38 -11.16
C ALA A 90 13.08 9.41 -11.54
N ASN A 91 13.04 8.18 -11.04
CA ASN A 91 14.09 7.16 -11.24
C ASN A 91 13.57 5.86 -11.87
N GLY A 92 12.29 5.81 -12.23
CA GLY A 92 11.62 4.63 -12.78
C GLY A 92 11.15 3.60 -11.77
N THR A 93 11.80 3.51 -10.61
CA THR A 93 11.43 2.58 -9.53
C THR A 93 10.60 3.22 -8.42
N THR A 94 10.44 4.55 -8.43
CA THR A 94 9.74 5.30 -7.39
C THR A 94 8.66 6.21 -7.97
N TYR A 95 7.42 6.06 -7.54
CA TYR A 95 6.30 6.93 -7.88
C TYR A 95 5.79 7.65 -6.63
N GLU A 96 5.48 8.94 -6.70
CA GLU A 96 4.99 9.70 -5.55
C GLU A 96 3.64 10.34 -5.85
N ASN A 97 2.74 10.29 -4.86
CA ASN A 97 1.46 10.99 -4.90
C ASN A 97 1.16 11.64 -3.55
N LEU A 98 -0.05 12.19 -3.40
CA LEU A 98 -0.49 12.85 -2.16
C LEU A 98 -0.64 11.88 -0.97
N ASN A 99 -0.83 10.59 -1.25
CA ASN A 99 -1.06 9.53 -0.27
C ASN A 99 0.25 8.88 0.22
N GLY A 100 1.32 8.90 -0.57
CA GLY A 100 2.63 8.35 -0.22
C GLY A 100 3.61 8.22 -1.38
N SER A 101 4.76 7.62 -1.09
CA SER A 101 5.79 7.22 -2.06
C SER A 101 5.72 5.72 -2.28
N TYR A 102 5.78 5.25 -3.52
CA TYR A 102 5.62 3.86 -3.94
C TYR A 102 6.91 3.41 -4.61
N GLU A 103 7.53 2.36 -4.10
CA GLU A 103 8.72 1.75 -4.66
C GLU A 103 8.37 0.42 -5.30
N LEU A 104 8.89 0.15 -6.51
CA LEU A 104 8.70 -1.10 -7.22
C LEU A 104 10.03 -1.87 -7.29
N ALA A 105 10.03 -3.09 -6.79
CA ALA A 105 11.16 -4.01 -6.88
C ALA A 105 10.66 -5.42 -7.20
N ALA A 106 10.92 -5.89 -8.44
CA ALA A 106 10.69 -7.27 -8.88
C ALA A 106 9.29 -7.83 -8.53
N GLY A 107 8.22 -7.04 -8.72
CA GLY A 107 6.84 -7.49 -8.42
C GLY A 107 6.34 -7.08 -7.04
N VAL A 108 7.21 -6.56 -6.17
CA VAL A 108 6.85 -6.02 -4.86
C VAL A 108 6.70 -4.50 -4.96
N ILE A 109 5.53 -4.00 -4.61
CA ILE A 109 5.21 -2.58 -4.51
C ILE A 109 5.18 -2.22 -3.03
N THR A 110 6.10 -1.36 -2.60
CA THR A 110 6.17 -0.87 -1.22
C THR A 110 5.76 0.59 -1.18
N ALA A 111 4.57 0.87 -0.67
CA ALA A 111 4.06 2.21 -0.44
C ALA A 111 4.42 2.67 0.98
N THR A 112 5.08 3.82 1.10
CA THR A 112 5.52 4.42 2.36
C THR A 112 4.98 5.85 2.49
N ASN A 113 4.33 6.15 3.61
CA ASN A 113 4.01 7.51 4.00
C ASN A 113 4.73 7.82 5.32
N THR A 114 5.80 8.61 5.23
CA THR A 114 6.65 9.00 6.37
C THR A 114 5.96 9.98 7.33
N GLN A 115 4.97 10.74 6.87
CA GLN A 115 4.23 11.71 7.68
C GLN A 115 3.26 11.03 8.66
N GLN A 116 2.63 9.93 8.23
CA GLN A 116 1.69 9.15 9.03
C GLN A 116 2.26 7.82 9.53
N GLY A 117 3.49 7.48 9.14
CA GLY A 117 4.17 6.24 9.57
C GLY A 117 3.52 4.98 9.03
N ASN A 118 2.86 5.06 7.88
CA ASN A 118 2.17 3.93 7.24
C ASN A 118 3.06 3.29 6.18
N ILE A 119 3.07 1.95 6.17
CA ILE A 119 3.72 1.16 5.13
C ILE A 119 2.72 0.10 4.65
N VAL A 120 2.54 0.02 3.34
CA VAL A 120 1.71 -0.96 2.66
C VAL A 120 2.55 -1.67 1.63
N THR A 121 2.57 -2.99 1.67
CA THR A 121 3.28 -3.82 0.70
C THR A 121 2.27 -4.60 -0.11
N VAL A 122 2.38 -4.55 -1.43
CA VAL A 122 1.61 -5.39 -2.35
C VAL A 122 2.59 -6.20 -3.18
N GLU A 123 2.45 -7.51 -3.18
CA GLU A 123 3.26 -8.41 -3.97
C GLU A 123 2.44 -9.01 -5.12
N VAL A 124 3.06 -9.05 -6.30
CA VAL A 124 2.53 -9.70 -7.50
C VAL A 124 3.45 -10.86 -7.87
N CYS A 125 2.95 -12.09 -7.81
CA CYS A 125 3.69 -13.31 -8.16
C CYS A 125 3.07 -14.07 -9.33
N GLY A 126 2.18 -13.44 -10.09
CA GLY A 126 1.50 -14.10 -11.19
C GLY A 126 0.56 -13.18 -11.95
N LEU A 127 -0.11 -13.75 -12.95
CA LEU A 127 -0.97 -13.04 -13.89
C LEU A 127 -2.48 -13.15 -13.60
N SER A 128 -2.86 -13.90 -12.56
CA SER A 128 -4.24 -14.01 -12.09
C SER A 128 -4.47 -13.15 -10.85
N ASP A 129 -5.74 -12.78 -10.60
CA ASP A 129 -6.15 -11.93 -9.48
C ASP A 129 -5.73 -12.50 -8.11
N GLU A 130 -5.67 -13.82 -7.97
CA GLU A 130 -5.23 -14.51 -6.74
C GLU A 130 -3.74 -14.33 -6.42
N ASN A 131 -2.95 -13.90 -7.41
CA ASN A 131 -1.51 -13.67 -7.26
C ASN A 131 -1.17 -12.20 -6.95
N VAL A 132 -2.18 -11.37 -6.62
CA VAL A 132 -1.99 -10.03 -6.06
C VAL A 132 -2.36 -10.06 -4.59
N VAL A 133 -1.36 -10.00 -3.71
CA VAL A 133 -1.59 -10.00 -2.26
C VAL A 133 -1.08 -8.68 -1.68
N GLY A 134 -1.96 -7.94 -1.04
CA GLY A 134 -1.60 -6.72 -0.33
C GLY A 134 -1.74 -6.85 1.17
N ALA A 135 -0.87 -6.17 1.91
CA ALA A 135 -0.89 -6.11 3.36
C ALA A 135 -0.43 -4.73 3.84
N ILE A 136 -1.11 -4.19 4.85
CA ILE A 136 -0.64 -3.02 5.58
C ILE A 136 0.38 -3.53 6.60
N THR A 137 1.68 -3.40 6.32
CA THR A 137 2.77 -3.89 7.18
C THR A 137 3.07 -2.95 8.34
N GLN A 138 2.77 -1.65 8.20
CA GLN A 138 2.88 -0.68 9.28
C GLN A 138 1.72 0.30 9.27
N LEU A 139 1.15 0.56 10.44
CA LEU A 139 0.07 1.54 10.64
C LEU A 139 0.46 2.50 11.77
N GLY A 140 0.55 3.79 11.49
CA GLY A 140 0.82 4.80 12.52
C GLY A 140 2.16 4.63 13.24
N GLY A 141 3.17 4.07 12.57
CA GLY A 141 4.47 3.75 13.20
C GLY A 141 4.53 2.40 13.91
N GLN A 142 3.45 1.63 13.95
CA GLN A 142 3.41 0.30 14.58
C GLN A 142 3.40 -0.80 13.51
N ALA A 143 4.28 -1.79 13.65
CA ALA A 143 4.26 -2.98 12.81
C ALA A 143 2.94 -3.75 13.03
N THR A 144 2.33 -4.22 11.95
CA THR A 144 1.19 -5.11 12.02
C THR A 144 1.66 -6.57 11.89
N ASN A 145 0.80 -7.53 12.22
CA ASN A 145 1.07 -8.96 11.96
C ASN A 145 0.64 -9.38 10.53
N GLN A 146 0.55 -8.43 9.60
CA GLN A 146 0.17 -8.69 8.22
C GLN A 146 1.41 -8.67 7.33
N THR A 147 1.60 -9.72 6.55
CA THR A 147 2.66 -9.81 5.55
C THR A 147 2.03 -10.11 4.21
N ALA A 148 2.39 -9.34 3.18
CA ALA A 148 2.06 -9.69 1.81
C ALA A 148 3.13 -10.68 1.35
N THR A 149 2.82 -11.97 1.44
CA THR A 149 3.55 -13.00 0.72
C THR A 149 2.59 -13.68 -0.20
N CYS A 150 2.83 -13.62 -1.50
CA CYS A 150 2.07 -14.40 -2.44
C CYS A 150 2.90 -15.61 -2.90
N THR A 151 2.27 -16.80 -2.84
CA THR A 151 2.86 -18.02 -3.40
C THR A 151 2.22 -18.21 -4.76
N PRO A 152 2.97 -18.29 -5.87
CA PRO A 152 2.40 -18.43 -7.20
C PRO A 152 1.50 -19.67 -7.24
N ALA A 153 0.21 -19.48 -7.51
CA ALA A 153 -0.73 -20.56 -7.76
C ALA A 153 -0.39 -21.19 -9.13
N GLY A 154 0.56 -22.12 -9.18
CA GLY A 154 0.99 -22.65 -10.47
C GLY A 154 2.22 -23.57 -10.52
N GLY A 155 2.64 -24.18 -9.40
CA GLY A 155 3.56 -25.34 -9.43
C GLY A 155 2.83 -26.63 -9.83
N GLY A 156 2.01 -26.58 -10.88
CA GLY A 156 1.39 -27.77 -11.45
C GLY A 156 2.44 -28.55 -12.22
N THR A 157 2.95 -29.62 -11.62
CA THR A 157 3.74 -30.64 -12.30
C THR A 157 3.06 -31.04 -13.61
N THR A 158 3.70 -30.74 -14.74
CA THR A 158 3.41 -31.40 -16.01
C THR A 158 3.56 -32.92 -15.85
N PRO A 159 2.62 -33.76 -16.33
CA PRO A 159 2.90 -35.17 -16.56
C PRO A 159 3.89 -35.36 -17.70
#